data_AF-A0A352RWN3-F1
#
_entry.id   AF-A0A352RWN3-F1
#
_cell.length_a   1.000
_cell.length_b   1.000
_cell.length_c   1.000
_cell.angle_alpha   90.00
_cell.angle_beta   90.00
_cell.angle_gamma   90.00
#
_symmetry.space_group_name_H-M   'P 1'
#
loop_
_entity.id
_entity.type
_entity.pdbx_description
1 polymer ?
#
loop_
_entity_poly.entity_id
_entity_poly.type
_entity_poly.pdbx_seq_one_letter_code
_entity_poly.pdbx_strand_id
1 'polypeptide(L)' 'MTLSTFAFIFTGVLLNACAQLLLKAGVNAVGAITIDRATLFTTAFRVLTQWPVIGGLTLYVVSVAVW' A
#
# COMPACT_ATOMS: atom_id res chain seq x y z
N MET A 1 11.70 24.41 13.25
CA MET A 1 10.70 23.33 13.40
C MET A 1 10.63 22.96 14.87
N THR A 2 9.44 22.80 15.45
CA THR A 2 9.32 22.24 16.81
C THR A 2 9.43 20.71 16.76
N LEU A 3 9.77 20.07 17.87
CA LEU A 3 9.83 18.60 17.95
C LEU A 3 8.49 17.97 17.56
N SER A 4 7.37 18.57 17.96
CA SER A 4 6.02 18.11 17.63
C SER A 4 5.76 18.16 16.12
N THR A 5 6.13 19.25 15.44
CA THR A 5 5.99 19.35 13.98
C THR A 5 6.86 18.32 13.26
N PHE A 6 8.08 18.11 13.72
CA PHE A 6 8.97 17.09 13.18
C PHE A 6 8.36 15.69 13.33
N ALA A 7 7.90 15.33 14.54
CA ALA A 7 7.31 14.03 14.82
C ALA A 7 6.09 13.76 13.94
N PHE A 8 5.21 14.76 13.75
CA PHE A 8 4.03 14.63 12.90
C PHE A 8 4.37 14.32 11.44
N ILE A 9 5.27 15.10 10.84
CA ILE A 9 5.73 14.89 9.45
C ILE A 9 6.41 13.52 9.33
N PHE A 10 7.27 13.17 10.30
CA PHE A 10 7.99 11.91 10.30
C PHE A 10 7.04 10.71 10.37
N THR A 11 6.00 10.77 11.21
CA THR A 11 4.94 9.75 11.25
C THR A 11 4.22 9.64 9.90
N GLY A 12 3.90 10.75 9.24
CA GLY A 12 3.32 10.72 7.89
C GLY A 12 4.21 10.01 6.87
N VAL A 13 5.52 10.29 6.89
CA VAL A 13 6.50 9.61 6.02
C VAL A 13 6.59 8.12 6.33
N LEU A 14 6.61 7.73 7.61
CA LEU A 14 6.63 6.32 8.00
C LEU A 14 5.35 5.57 7.62
N LEU A 15 4.18 6.20 7.77
CA LEU A 15 2.90 5.63 7.33
C LEU A 15 2.92 5.32 5.83
N ASN A 16 3.39 6.26 5.01
CA ASN A 16 3.55 6.02 3.58
C ASN A 16 4.56 4.90 3.29
N ALA A 17 5.72 4.88 3.97
CA ALA A 17 6.71 3.83 3.80
C ALA A 17 6.13 2.44 4.13
N CYS A 18 5.42 2.32 5.25
CA CYS A 18 4.72 1.09 5.63
C CYS A 18 3.66 0.68 4.60
N ALA A 19 2.87 1.63 4.09
CA ALA A 19 1.90 1.38 3.04
C ALA A 19 2.54 0.74 1.80
N GLN A 20 3.64 1.34 1.30
CA GLN A 20 4.34 0.84 0.12
C GLN A 20 4.97 -0.55 0.34
N LEU A 21 5.53 -0.80 1.53
CA LEU A 21 6.07 -2.11 1.88
C LEU A 21 4.99 -3.19 1.92
N LEU A 22 3.81 -2.87 2.45
CA LEU A 22 2.67 -3.78 2.47
C LEU A 22 2.11 -4.05 1.07
N LEU A 23 1.97 -3.02 0.23
CA LEU A 23 1.57 -3.19 -1.17
C LEU A 23 2.54 -4.11 -1.91
N LYS A 24 3.85 -3.91 -1.74
CA LYS A 24 4.89 -4.77 -2.31
C LYS A 24 4.79 -6.20 -1.81
N ALA A 25 4.64 -6.40 -0.50
CA ALA A 25 4.49 -7.73 0.09
C ALA A 25 3.25 -8.45 -0.44
N GLY A 26 2.14 -7.72 -0.61
CA GLY A 26 0.89 -8.26 -1.13
C GLY A 26 0.97 -8.67 -2.59
N VAL A 27 1.55 -7.84 -3.45
CA VAL A 27 1.78 -8.21 -4.87
C VAL A 27 2.75 -9.39 -4.97
N ASN A 28 3.83 -9.42 -4.17
CA ASN A 28 4.77 -10.53 -4.15
C ASN A 28 4.11 -11.87 -3.72
N ALA A 29 3.14 -11.83 -2.80
CA ALA A 29 2.41 -13.01 -2.36
C ALA A 29 1.53 -13.62 -3.47
N VAL A 30 1.11 -12.82 -4.47
CA VAL A 30 0.40 -13.33 -5.66
C VAL A 30 1.32 -14.14 -6.58
N GLY A 31 2.63 -13.88 -6.55
CA GLY A 31 3.61 -14.54 -7.42
C GLY A 31 3.68 -13.90 -8.81
N ALA A 32 4.12 -14.67 -9.80
CA ALA A 32 4.24 -14.16 -11.18
C ALA A 32 2.87 -13.75 -11.74
N ILE A 33 2.75 -12.50 -12.16
CA ILE A 33 1.54 -11.95 -12.76
C ILE A 33 1.71 -11.91 -14.27
N THR A 34 0.88 -12.65 -14.98
CA THR A 34 0.72 -12.53 -16.43
C THR A 34 -0.54 -11.73 -16.73
N ILE A 35 -0.40 -10.63 -17.47
CA ILE A 35 -1.53 -9.79 -17.85
C ILE A 35 -1.93 -10.14 -19.28
N ASP A 36 -3.10 -10.75 -19.40
CA ASP A 36 -3.82 -10.91 -20.66
C ASP A 36 -5.19 -10.24 -20.54
N ARG A 37 -5.78 -9.82 -21.66
CA ARG A 37 -7.10 -9.16 -21.67
C ARG A 37 -8.19 -10.06 -21.09
N ALA A 38 -8.07 -11.38 -21.27
CA ALA A 38 -9.02 -12.33 -20.70
C ALA A 38 -8.86 -12.52 -19.18
N THR A 39 -7.67 -12.30 -18.63
CA THR A 39 -7.35 -12.59 -17.21
C THR A 39 -7.24 -11.34 -16.34
N LEU A 40 -7.24 -10.15 -16.93
CA LEU A 40 -7.02 -8.87 -16.23
C LEU A 40 -7.91 -8.70 -15.00
N PHE A 41 -9.21 -8.94 -15.13
CA PHE A 41 -10.15 -8.80 -14.01
C PHE A 41 -9.89 -9.82 -12.90
N THR A 42 -9.62 -11.07 -13.26
CA THR A 42 -9.32 -12.15 -12.29
C THR A 42 -8.01 -11.86 -11.54
N THR A 43 -6.98 -11.42 -12.26
CA THR A 43 -5.69 -11.03 -11.69
C THR A 43 -5.84 -9.82 -10.77
N ALA A 44 -6.57 -8.79 -11.20
CA ALA A 44 -6.82 -7.60 -10.39
C ALA A 44 -7.55 -7.97 -9.09
N PHE A 45 -8.60 -8.79 -9.18
CA PHE A 45 -9.32 -9.27 -8.01
C PHE A 45 -8.39 -10.02 -7.06
N ARG A 46 -7.57 -10.96 -7.58
CA ARG A 46 -6.63 -11.74 -6.77
C ARG A 46 -5.60 -10.88 -6.04
N VAL A 47 -5.14 -9.78 -6.65
CA VAL A 47 -4.22 -8.81 -6.03
C VAL A 47 -4.95 -7.97 -4.98
N LEU A 48 -6.12 -7.42 -5.32
CA LEU A 48 -6.88 -6.53 -4.45
C LEU A 48 -7.41 -7.25 -3.19
N THR A 49 -7.64 -8.56 -3.25
CA THR A 49 -8.06 -9.36 -2.09
C THR A 49 -6.90 -9.82 -1.20
N GLN A 50 -5.64 -9.48 -1.51
CA GLN A 50 -4.52 -9.80 -0.63
C GLN A 50 -4.55 -8.92 0.63
N TRP A 51 -4.50 -9.54 1.81
CA TRP A 51 -4.49 -8.82 3.09
C TRP A 51 -3.44 -7.71 3.18
N PRO A 52 -2.18 -7.91 2.72
CA PRO A 52 -1.20 -6.83 2.71
C PRO A 52 -1.54 -5.71 1.73
N VAL A 53 -2.21 -6.00 0.60
CA VAL A 53 -2.66 -4.95 -0.34
C VAL A 53 -3.73 -4.09 0.31
N ILE A 54 -4.74 -4.71 0.94
CA ILE A 54 -5.82 -3.99 1.63
C ILE A 54 -5.25 -3.12 2.76
N GLY A 55 -4.35 -3.68 3.57
CA GLY A 55 -3.66 -2.93 4.63
C GLY A 55 -2.80 -1.79 4.08
N GLY A 56 -2.06 -2.03 3.00
CA GLY A 56 -1.26 -1.02 2.33
C GLY A 56 -2.09 0.13 1.78
N LEU A 57 -3.20 -0.16 1.09
CA LEU A 57 -4.12 0.86 0.58
C LEU A 57 -4.77 1.67 1.71
N THR A 58 -5.15 0.99 2.81
CA THR A 58 -5.74 1.66 3.97
C THR A 58 -4.74 2.63 4.61
N LEU A 59 -3.49 2.18 4.85
CA LEU A 59 -2.42 3.05 5.38
C LEU A 59 -2.09 4.20 4.43
N TYR A 60 -2.13 3.96 3.12
CA TYR A 60 -1.88 5.00 2.12
C TYR A 60 -2.95 6.10 2.19
N VAL A 61 -4.23 5.74 2.23
CA VAL A 61 -5.33 6.72 2.35
C VAL A 61 -5.19 7.55 3.64
N VAL A 62 -4.88 6.91 4.76
CA VAL A 62 -4.62 7.61 6.03
C VAL A 62 -3.41 8.53 5.90
N SER A 63 -2.33 8.06 5.28
CA SER A 63 -1.12 8.85 5.07
C SER A 63 -1.38 10.10 4.23
N VAL A 64 -2.22 10.02 3.20
CA VAL A 64 -2.61 11.17 2.36
C VAL A 64 -3.43 12.19 3.14
N ALA A 65 -4.30 11.75 4.06
CA ALA A 65 -5.07 12.67 4.90
C ALA A 65 -4.19 13.43 5.93
N VAL A 66 -3.06 12.84 6.32
CA VAL A 66 -2.10 13.41 7.28
C VAL A 66 -1.11 14.37 6.60
N TRP A 67 -0.88 14.24 5.29
CA TRP A 67 0.12 14.98 4.52
C TRP A 67 -0.48 16.20 3.83
#